data_AF-A0A7X0T610-F1
#
_entry.id   AF-A0A7X0T610-F1
#
_cell.length_a   1.000
_cell.length_b   1.000
_cell.length_c   1.000
_cell.angle_alpha   90.00
_cell.angle_beta   90.00
_cell.angle_gamma   90.00
#
_symmetry.space_group_name_H-M   'P 1'
#
loop_
_entity.id
_entity.type
_entity.pdbx_description
1 polymer ?
#
loop_
_entity_poly.entity_id
_entity_poly.type
_entity_poly.pdbx_seq_one_letter_code
_entity_poly.pdbx_strand_id
1 'polypeptide(L)'
;MFQSSLTTAQKNATRLSGAAQKLKEKQNGQTDNRTTLRGNREAQTNFKQTQNIVSSYSQALEKTVETIHQVANEFEAMDQSLSQKINF
;
A
#
# COMPACT_ATOMS: atom_id res chain seq x y z
N MET A 1 6.55 16.67 -25.07
CA MET A 1 5.56 15.75 -24.50
C MET A 1 6.27 14.95 -23.43
N PHE A 2 5.95 15.17 -22.16
CA PHE A 2 6.42 14.28 -21.11
C PHE A 2 5.77 12.94 -21.37
N GLN A 3 6.55 11.93 -21.77
CA GLN A 3 6.03 10.58 -21.96
C GLN A 3 5.79 9.98 -20.57
N SER A 4 4.73 10.47 -19.92
CA SER A 4 4.28 10.01 -18.62
C SER A 4 3.97 8.53 -18.77
N SER A 5 4.71 7.69 -18.03
CA SER A 5 4.34 6.29 -17.87
C SER A 5 3.11 6.15 -16.96
N LEU A 6 2.14 7.08 -17.05
CA LEU A 6 0.93 7.20 -16.23
C LEU A 6 0.23 5.86 -16.09
N THR A 7 -0.07 5.23 -17.22
CA THR A 7 -0.72 3.93 -17.29
C THR A 7 0.09 2.85 -16.56
N THR A 8 1.42 2.86 -16.69
CA THR A 8 2.30 1.91 -16.00
C THR A 8 2.35 2.18 -14.49
N ALA A 9 2.45 3.45 -14.09
CA ALA A 9 2.49 3.87 -12.69
C ALA A 9 1.18 3.52 -11.98
N GLN A 10 0.04 3.88 -12.56
CA GLN A 10 -1.30 3.56 -12.04
C GLN A 10 -1.53 2.05 -11.97
N LYS A 11 -1.12 1.30 -13.01
CA LYS A 11 -1.22 -0.17 -13.01
C LYS A 11 -0.40 -0.79 -11.89
N ASN A 12 0.84 -0.35 -11.70
CA ASN A 12 1.71 -0.87 -10.65
C ASN A 12 1.21 -0.49 -9.26
N ALA A 13 0.72 0.75 -9.08
CA ALA A 13 0.14 1.22 -7.83
C ALA A 13 -1.14 0.44 -7.46
N THR A 14 -2.01 0.16 -8.44
CA THR A 14 -3.20 -0.69 -8.24
C THR A 14 -2.81 -2.11 -7.81
N ARG A 15 -1.79 -2.70 -8.45
CA ARG A 15 -1.28 -4.03 -8.06
C ARG A 15 -0.71 -4.02 -6.63
N LEU A 16 -0.01 -2.95 -6.26
CA LEU A 16 0.57 -2.79 -4.93
C LEU A 16 -0.53 -2.64 -3.86
N SER A 17 -1.59 -1.87 -4.16
CA SER A 17 -2.77 -1.74 -3.30
C SER A 17 -3.43 -3.10 -3.05
N GLY A 18 -3.66 -3.88 -4.11
CA GLY A 18 -4.22 -5.23 -3.97
C GLY A 18 -3.32 -6.18 -3.18
N ALA A 19 -1.99 -6.03 -3.27
CA ALA A 19 -1.05 -6.80 -2.45
C ALA A 19 -1.09 -6.38 -0.96
N ALA A 20 -1.15 -5.07 -0.68
CA ALA A 20 -1.27 -4.54 0.68
C ALA A 20 -2.56 -5.01 1.38
N GLN A 21 -3.67 -5.05 0.64
CA GLN A 21 -4.95 -5.58 1.12
C GLN A 21 -4.86 -7.08 1.43
N LYS A 22 -4.30 -7.88 0.51
CA LYS A 22 -4.10 -9.33 0.74
C LYS A 22 -3.23 -9.60 1.98
N LEU A 23 -2.19 -8.80 2.19
CA LEU A 23 -1.33 -8.92 3.37
C LEU A 23 -2.12 -8.67 4.66
N LYS A 24 -2.98 -7.64 4.67
CA LYS A 24 -3.86 -7.31 5.79
C LYS A 24 -4.87 -8.42 6.10
N GLU A 25 -5.44 -9.04 5.07
CA GLU A 25 -6.39 -10.16 5.22
C GLU A 25 -5.73 -11.42 5.81
N LYS A 26 -4.47 -11.71 5.45
CA LYS A 26 -3.72 -12.87 5.94
C LYS A 26 -3.36 -12.80 7.43
N GLN A 27 -3.57 -11.64 8.05
CA GLN A 27 -3.29 -11.38 9.45
C GLN A 27 -4.39 -11.88 10.41
N ASN A 28 -5.52 -12.34 9.86
CA ASN A 28 -6.63 -12.88 10.63
C ASN A 28 -6.29 -14.29 11.12
N GLY A 29 -6.03 -14.41 12.42
CA GLY A 29 -5.77 -15.66 13.12
C GLY A 29 -6.29 -15.58 14.56
N GLN A 30 -6.57 -16.74 15.16
CA GLN A 30 -7.03 -16.82 16.55
C GLN A 30 -5.86 -17.11 17.49
N THR A 31 -5.87 -16.50 18.67
CA THR A 31 -4.99 -16.85 19.78
C THR A 31 -5.66 -17.85 20.70
N ASP A 32 -4.92 -18.87 21.13
CA ASP A 32 -5.38 -19.76 22.20
C ASP A 32 -5.21 -19.07 23.55
N ASN A 33 -6.32 -18.79 24.24
CA ASN A 33 -6.34 -18.14 25.55
C ASN A 33 -6.45 -19.14 26.72
N ARG A 34 -6.58 -20.44 26.46
CA ARG A 34 -6.76 -21.48 27.49
C ARG A 34 -5.43 -22.04 27.97
N THR A 35 -4.44 -22.16 27.09
CA THR A 35 -3.11 -22.67 27.45
C THR A 35 -2.33 -21.65 28.27
N THR A 36 -1.88 -22.03 29.47
CA THR A 36 -1.18 -21.13 30.41
C THR A 36 0.34 -21.25 30.39
N LEU A 37 0.88 -22.17 29.58
CA LEU A 37 2.32 -22.39 29.43
C LEU A 37 3.01 -21.12 28.91
N ARG A 38 4.25 -20.89 29.36
CA ARG A 38 5.06 -19.74 28.95
C ARG A 38 5.15 -19.58 27.43
N GLY A 39 5.37 -20.69 26.70
CA GLY A 39 5.44 -20.68 25.24
C GLY A 39 4.17 -20.15 24.57
N ASN A 40 2.98 -20.35 25.17
CA ASN A 40 1.75 -19.78 24.63
C ASN A 40 1.70 -18.26 24.78
N ARG A 41 2.14 -17.72 25.91
CA ARG A 41 2.23 -16.26 26.12
C ARG A 41 3.21 -15.60 25.15
N GLU A 42 4.33 -16.27 24.89
CA GLU A 42 5.32 -15.83 23.89
C GLU A 42 4.72 -15.88 22.48
N ALA A 43 4.02 -16.95 22.12
CA ALA A 43 3.32 -17.06 20.84
C ALA A 43 2.25 -15.97 20.65
N GLN A 44 1.43 -15.69 21.67
CA GLN A 44 0.44 -14.60 21.65
C GLN A 44 1.10 -13.23 21.47
N THR A 45 2.22 -12.99 22.15
CA THR A 45 2.98 -11.74 22.05
C THR A 45 3.55 -11.57 20.64
N ASN A 46 4.20 -12.60 20.11
CA ASN A 46 4.76 -12.60 18.76
C ASN A 46 3.65 -12.41 17.72
N PHE A 47 2.53 -13.10 17.88
CA PHE A 47 1.37 -12.94 17.00
C PHE A 47 0.90 -11.48 16.99
N LYS A 48 0.69 -10.85 18.16
CA LYS A 48 0.30 -9.43 18.25
C LYS A 48 1.33 -8.49 17.62
N GLN A 49 2.63 -8.78 17.76
CA GLN A 49 3.68 -7.99 17.11
C GLN A 49 3.64 -8.12 15.58
N THR A 50 3.51 -9.34 15.05
CA THR A 50 3.31 -9.57 13.62
C THR A 50 2.07 -8.84 13.12
N GLN A 51 0.99 -8.86 13.90
CA GLN A 51 -0.23 -8.13 13.58
C GLN A 51 0.01 -6.62 13.43
N ASN A 52 0.73 -6.02 14.37
CA ASN A 52 1.05 -4.59 14.31
C ASN A 52 1.97 -4.25 13.13
N ILE A 53 2.95 -5.10 12.82
CA ILE A 53 3.88 -4.90 11.70
C ILE A 53 3.14 -4.96 10.37
N VAL A 54 2.28 -5.95 10.18
CA VAL A 54 1.49 -6.08 8.94
C VAL A 54 0.56 -4.88 8.77
N SER A 55 -0.13 -4.47 9.84
CA SER A 55 -1.00 -3.28 9.79
C SER A 55 -0.23 -2.01 9.41
N SER A 56 0.90 -1.74 10.04
CA SER A 56 1.67 -0.51 9.76
C SER A 56 2.28 -0.54 8.35
N TYR A 57 2.77 -1.69 7.91
CA TYR A 57 3.32 -1.86 6.57
C TYR A 57 2.26 -1.72 5.48
N SER A 58 1.09 -2.35 5.65
CA SER A 58 -0.02 -2.20 4.70
C SER A 58 -0.49 -0.74 4.60
N GLN A 59 -0.59 -0.02 5.71
CA GLN A 59 -0.93 1.41 5.71
C GLN A 59 0.11 2.26 4.98
N ALA A 60 1.41 1.97 5.19
CA ALA A 60 2.48 2.67 4.49
C ALA A 60 2.42 2.41 2.97
N LEU A 61 2.09 1.18 2.56
CA LEU A 61 1.88 0.84 1.15
C LEU A 61 0.66 1.56 0.55
N GLU A 62 -0.47 1.60 1.27
CA GLU A 62 -1.67 2.34 0.85
C GLU A 62 -1.34 3.82 0.59
N LYS A 63 -0.65 4.48 1.52
CA LYS A 63 -0.19 5.88 1.35
C LYS A 63 0.77 6.07 0.18
N THR A 64 1.65 5.10 -0.05
CA THR A 64 2.58 5.13 -1.19
C THR A 64 1.82 5.04 -2.51
N VAL A 65 0.80 4.19 -2.60
CA VAL A 65 -0.09 4.08 -3.76
C VAL A 65 -0.79 5.40 -4.02
N GLU A 66 -1.40 6.01 -3.00
CA GLU A 66 -2.08 7.31 -3.13
C GLU A 66 -1.14 8.38 -3.68
N THR A 67 0.09 8.42 -3.18
CA THR A 67 1.13 9.37 -3.63
C THR A 67 1.50 9.13 -5.10
N ILE A 68 1.65 7.87 -5.53
CA ILE A 68 1.93 7.55 -6.93
C ILE A 68 0.78 8.02 -7.83
N HIS A 69 -0.47 7.79 -7.44
CA HIS A 69 -1.64 8.25 -8.20
C HIS A 69 -1.68 9.77 -8.31
N GLN A 70 -1.43 10.48 -7.20
CA GLN A 70 -1.41 11.94 -7.18
C GLN A 70 -0.33 12.49 -8.11
N VAL A 71 0.92 12.07 -7.94
CA VAL A 71 2.05 12.55 -8.75
C VAL A 71 1.82 12.26 -10.23
N ALA A 72 1.30 11.08 -10.56
CA ALA A 72 1.03 10.73 -11.95
C ALA A 72 -0.05 11.63 -12.57
N ASN A 73 -1.10 11.99 -11.81
CA ASN A 73 -2.12 12.94 -12.25
C ASN A 73 -1.56 14.37 -12.39
N GLU A 74 -0.67 14.80 -11.50
CA GLU A 74 0.02 16.10 -11.58
C GLU A 74 0.87 16.22 -12.85
N PHE A 75 1.61 15.16 -13.20
CA PHE A 75 2.37 15.12 -14.46
C PHE A 75 1.46 15.24 -15.68
N GLU A 76 0.32 14.55 -15.68
CA GLU A 76 -0.65 14.60 -16.79
C GLU A 76 -1.27 16.01 -16.94
N ALA A 77 -1.68 16.62 -15.84
CA ALA A 77 -2.19 17.98 -15.84
C ALA A 77 -1.15 18.99 -16.35
N MET A 78 0.13 18.80 -16.00
CA MET A 78 1.22 19.62 -16.49
C MET A 78 1.44 19.46 -18.00
N ASP A 79 1.42 18.24 -18.53
CA ASP A 79 1.59 17.98 -19.97
C ASP A 79 0.44 18.57 -20.79
N GLN A 80 -0.80 18.49 -20.28
CA GLN A 80 -1.97 19.13 -20.89
C GLN A 80 -1.85 20.66 -20.92
N SER A 81 -1.46 21.27 -19.80
CA SER A 81 -1.23 22.72 -19.72
C SER A 81 -0.12 23.19 -20.68
N LEU A 82 0.98 22.43 -20.78
CA LEU A 82 2.07 22.76 -21.70
C LEU A 82 1.63 22.62 -23.17
N SER A 83 0.90 21.56 -23.50
CA SER A 83 0.37 21.33 -24.85
C SER A 83 -0.58 22.45 -25.30
N GLN A 84 -1.41 22.96 -24.37
CA GLN A 84 -2.26 24.13 -24.65
C GLN A 84 -1.46 25.41 -24.88
N LYS A 85 -0.36 25.63 -24.15
CA LYS A 85 0.47 26.83 -24.27
C LYS A 85 1.35 26.85 -25.52
N ILE A 86 1.74 25.68 -26.04
CA ILE A 86 2.64 25.56 -27.20
C ILE A 86 1.87 25.58 -28.54
N ASN A 87 0.55 25.32 -28.53
CA ASN A 87 -0.31 25.34 -29.72
C ASN A 87 -0.87 26.75 -30.07
N PHE A 88 -0.22 27.82 -29.62
CA PHE A 88 -0.44 29.21 -30.07
C PHE A 88 0.80 29.70 -30.82
#